data_AF-A0A9Q0NGX0-F1
#
_entry.id   AF-A0A9Q0NGX0-F1
#
_cell.length_a   1.000
_cell.length_b   1.000
_cell.length_c   1.000
_cell.angle_alpha   90.00
_cell.angle_beta   90.00
_cell.angle_gamma   90.00
#
_symmetry.space_group_name_H-M   'P 1'
#
loop_
_entity.id
_entity.type
_entity.pdbx_description
1 polymer ?
#
loop_
_entity_poly.entity_id
_entity_poly.type
_entity_poly.pdbx_seq_one_letter_code
_entity_poly.pdbx_strand_id
1 'polypeptide(L)'
;MTVFTLVLFSYFLVTGGLIYDVIVEPPSVGSTTDENGHTRPVAFMPYRVNGQYIMEGLASAFLFTVGGLGFIIMDQTHAPGKAKLNRILLTSMGFLFILVSFFTTWIFMRMKLPGYLQP
;
A
#
# COMPACT_ATOMS: atom_id res chain seq x y z
N MET A 1 -16.35 15.00 9.13
CA MET A 1 -15.97 13.67 8.60
C MET A 1 -15.99 13.60 7.08
N THR A 2 -16.96 14.20 6.39
CA THR A 2 -17.02 14.22 4.91
C THR A 2 -15.76 14.78 4.26
N VAL A 3 -15.27 15.94 4.71
CA VAL A 3 -14.03 16.55 4.22
C VAL A 3 -12.81 15.65 4.49
N PHE A 4 -12.76 15.01 5.66
CA PHE A 4 -11.68 14.07 6.00
C PHE A 4 -11.65 12.88 5.05
N THR A 5 -12.82 12.27 4.77
CA THR A 5 -12.93 11.17 3.80
C THR A 5 -12.49 11.59 2.40
N LEU A 6 -12.87 12.80 1.96
CA LEU A 6 -12.43 13.33 0.65
C LEU A 6 -10.92 13.53 0.60
N VAL A 7 -10.30 14.04 1.67
CA VAL A 7 -8.84 14.19 1.75
C VAL A 7 -8.15 12.83 1.73
N LEU A 8 -8.63 11.86 2.52
CA LEU A 8 -8.07 10.50 2.53
C LEU A 8 -8.19 9.82 1.16
N PHE A 9 -9.32 10.02 0.47
CA PHE A 9 -9.52 9.51 -0.89
C PHE A 9 -8.60 10.20 -1.90
N SER A 10 -8.41 11.52 -1.79
CA SER A 10 -7.46 12.24 -2.64
C SER A 10 -6.03 11.77 -2.41
N TYR A 11 -5.65 11.46 -1.16
CA TYR A 11 -4.35 10.89 -0.83
C TYR A 11 -4.14 9.53 -1.51
N PHE A 12 -5.15 8.66 -1.48
CA PHE A 12 -5.13 7.38 -2.21
C PHE A 12 -4.88 7.57 -3.71
N LEU A 13 -5.61 8.48 -4.36
CA LEU A 13 -5.48 8.70 -5.80
C LEU A 13 -4.12 9.28 -6.20
N VAL A 14 -3.62 10.27 -5.44
CA VAL A 14 -2.35 10.91 -5.74
C VAL A 14 -1.18 9.96 -5.50
N THR A 15 -1.17 9.26 -4.37
CA THR A 15 -0.13 8.26 -4.07
C THR A 15 -0.21 7.03 -4.95
N GLY A 16 -1.41 6.70 -5.45
CA GLY A 16 -1.64 5.61 -6.41
C GLY A 16 -0.97 5.83 -7.77
N GLY A 17 -0.48 7.04 -8.04
CA GLY A 17 0.20 7.36 -9.28
C GLY A 17 -0.75 7.78 -10.40
N LEU A 18 -1.99 8.19 -10.10
CA LEU A 18 -2.97 8.61 -11.12
C LEU A 18 -2.40 9.65 -12.11
N ILE A 19 -1.60 10.60 -11.62
CA ILE A 19 -0.94 11.61 -12.46
C ILE A 19 0.10 10.96 -13.39
N TYR A 20 0.88 10.00 -12.87
CA TYR A 20 1.87 9.26 -13.65
C TYR A 20 1.20 8.38 -14.70
N ASP A 21 0.09 7.72 -14.32
CA ASP A 21 -0.68 6.86 -15.21
C ASP A 21 -1.27 7.65 -16.39
N VAL A 22 -1.76 8.87 -16.15
CA VAL A 22 -2.31 9.75 -17.20
C VAL A 22 -1.23 10.30 -18.13
N ILE A 23 -0.03 10.59 -17.62
CA ILE A 23 1.04 11.20 -18.44
C ILE A 23 1.81 10.15 -19.24
N VAL A 24 2.11 9.01 -18.62
CA VAL A 24 3.05 8.02 -19.15
C VAL A 24 2.33 6.82 -19.76
N GLU A 25 1.04 6.62 -19.44
CA GLU A 25 0.22 5.49 -19.87
C GLU A 25 0.99 4.14 -19.76
N PRO A 26 1.56 3.81 -18.58
CA PRO A 26 2.30 2.58 -18.40
C PRO A 26 1.37 1.36 -18.52
N PRO A 27 1.88 0.18 -18.92
CA PRO A 27 1.08 -1.03 -18.92
C PRO A 27 0.62 -1.38 -17.50
N SER A 28 -0.52 -2.06 -17.39
CA SER A 28 -1.12 -2.39 -16.10
C SER A 28 -0.29 -3.39 -15.29
N VAL A 29 0.30 -4.37 -15.96
CA VAL A 29 1.13 -5.44 -15.39
C VAL A 29 2.26 -5.74 -16.38
N GLY A 30 3.49 -5.91 -15.90
CA GLY A 30 4.61 -6.36 -16.71
C GLY A 30 4.57 -7.86 -17.00
N SER A 31 5.40 -8.34 -17.91
CA SER A 31 5.62 -9.77 -18.11
C SER A 31 7.12 -10.08 -18.11
N THR A 32 7.51 -11.15 -17.43
CA THR A 32 8.85 -11.72 -17.55
C THR A 32 8.72 -13.10 -18.16
N THR A 33 9.46 -13.36 -19.23
CA THR A 33 9.61 -14.71 -19.78
C THR A 33 10.52 -15.53 -18.87
N ASP A 34 10.01 -16.66 -18.41
CA ASP A 34 10.78 -17.70 -17.74
C ASP A 34 11.74 -18.39 -18.73
N GLU A 35 12.75 -19.12 -18.25
CA GLU A 35 13.72 -19.82 -19.11
C GLU A 35 13.05 -20.85 -20.05
N ASN A 36 11.84 -21.31 -19.71
CA ASN A 36 11.01 -22.19 -20.51
C ASN A 36 10.04 -21.47 -21.48
N GLY A 37 10.16 -20.14 -21.64
CA GLY A 37 9.36 -19.36 -22.59
C GLY A 37 7.94 -18.99 -22.11
N HIS A 38 7.56 -19.36 -20.88
CA HIS A 38 6.28 -18.96 -20.30
C HIS A 38 6.32 -17.51 -19.80
N THR A 39 5.33 -16.71 -20.18
CA THR A 39 5.15 -15.34 -19.69
C THR A 39 4.55 -15.37 -18.29
N ARG A 40 5.32 -14.94 -17.28
CA ARG A 40 4.81 -14.73 -15.92
C ARG A 40 4.46 -13.25 -15.74
N PRO A 41 3.26 -12.93 -15.24
CA PRO A 41 2.90 -11.55 -14.93
C PRO A 41 3.73 -11.06 -13.75
N VAL A 42 4.34 -9.89 -13.89
CA VAL A 42 5.10 -9.23 -12.84
C VAL A 42 4.44 -7.90 -12.51
N ALA A 43 3.99 -7.79 -11.26
CA ALA A 43 3.25 -6.62 -10.79
C ALA A 43 4.15 -5.41 -10.49
N PHE A 44 5.45 -5.62 -10.30
CA PHE A 44 6.44 -4.58 -9.96
C PHE A 44 7.47 -4.42 -11.08
N MET A 45 7.91 -3.19 -11.32
CA MET A 45 9.01 -2.95 -12.26
C MET A 45 10.37 -3.05 -11.52
N PRO A 46 11.13 -4.14 -11.67
CA PRO A 46 12.39 -4.29 -10.95
C PRO A 46 13.46 -3.34 -11.52
N TYR A 47 14.38 -2.88 -10.66
CA TYR A 47 15.55 -2.06 -11.00
C TYR A 47 15.28 -0.63 -11.52
N ARG A 48 14.03 -0.22 -11.71
CA ARG A 48 13.68 1.14 -12.14
C ARG A 48 12.85 1.86 -11.08
N VAL A 49 13.50 2.74 -10.32
CA VAL A 49 12.86 3.45 -9.20
C VAL A 49 11.78 4.43 -9.67
N ASN A 50 12.07 5.16 -10.76
CA ASN A 50 11.17 6.19 -11.32
C ASN A 50 10.08 5.60 -12.23
N GLY A 51 10.10 4.29 -12.47
CA GLY A 51 9.08 3.60 -13.26
C GLY A 51 8.07 2.94 -12.32
N GLN A 52 6.82 2.91 -12.74
CA GLN A 52 5.74 2.32 -11.97
C GLN A 52 4.71 1.69 -12.91
N TYR A 53 4.25 0.49 -12.57
CA TYR A 53 3.05 -0.08 -13.17
C TYR A 53 1.81 0.39 -12.42
N ILE A 54 0.66 0.44 -13.09
CA ILE A 54 -0.61 0.87 -12.49
C ILE A 54 -0.93 0.02 -11.25
N MET A 55 -0.76 -1.30 -11.33
CA MET A 55 -1.05 -2.22 -10.22
C MET A 55 -0.10 -2.03 -9.03
N GLU A 56 1.17 -1.69 -9.27
CA GLU A 56 2.14 -1.38 -8.22
C GLU A 56 1.74 -0.11 -7.46
N GLY A 57 1.33 0.93 -8.18
CA GLY A 57 0.85 2.18 -7.62
C GLY A 57 -0.39 2.02 -6.76
N LEU A 58 -1.42 1.39 -7.32
CA LEU A 58 -2.68 1.16 -6.61
C LEU A 58 -2.49 0.26 -5.38
N ALA A 59 -1.67 -0.79 -5.48
CA ALA A 59 -1.40 -1.67 -4.35
C ALA A 59 -0.66 -0.95 -3.20
N SER A 60 0.35 -0.13 -3.52
CA SER A 60 1.08 0.63 -2.51
C SER A 60 0.22 1.71 -1.85
N ALA A 61 -0.56 2.46 -2.62
CA ALA A 61 -1.50 3.45 -2.09
C ALA A 61 -2.59 2.83 -1.19
N PHE A 62 -3.07 1.63 -1.54
CA PHE A 62 -4.00 0.90 -0.70
C PHE A 62 -3.38 0.56 0.65
N LEU A 63 -2.14 0.06 0.68
CA LEU A 63 -1.45 -0.25 1.93
C LEU A 63 -1.19 0.99 2.79
N PHE A 64 -0.86 2.13 2.17
CA PHE A 64 -0.69 3.39 2.91
C PHE A 64 -1.98 3.85 3.59
N THR A 65 -3.11 3.76 2.89
CA THR A 65 -4.41 4.14 3.48
C THR A 65 -4.85 3.18 4.57
N VAL A 66 -4.65 1.86 4.40
CA VAL A 66 -4.93 0.86 5.45
C VAL A 66 -4.07 1.10 6.69
N GLY A 67 -2.78 1.40 6.52
CA GLY A 67 -1.88 1.74 7.62
C GLY A 67 -2.34 3.00 8.38
N GLY A 68 -2.70 4.06 7.65
CA GLY A 68 -3.25 5.29 8.24
C GLY A 68 -4.58 5.07 8.96
N LEU A 69 -5.49 4.28 8.37
CA LEU A 69 -6.75 3.87 9.01
C LEU A 69 -6.51 3.05 10.29
N GLY A 70 -5.47 2.22 10.33
CA GLY A 70 -5.05 1.51 11.54
C GLY A 70 -4.78 2.45 12.72
N PHE A 71 -4.07 3.56 12.48
CA PHE A 71 -3.83 4.58 13.51
C PHE A 71 -5.11 5.29 13.95
N ILE A 72 -6.00 5.63 13.01
CA ILE A 72 -7.27 6.30 13.32
C ILE A 72 -8.18 5.39 14.15
N ILE A 73 -8.23 4.09 13.83
CA ILE A 73 -8.98 3.11 14.60
C ILE A 73 -8.42 3.03 16.03
N MET A 74 -7.09 3.03 16.20
CA MET A 74 -6.46 3.02 17.53
C MET A 74 -6.73 4.31 18.32
N ASP A 75 -6.78 5.47 17.69
CA ASP A 75 -7.15 6.72 18.37
C ASP A 75 -8.62 6.64 18.84
N GLN A 76 -9.52 6.16 17.99
CA GLN A 76 -10.94 6.02 18.31
C GLN A 76 -11.26 4.96 19.39
N THR A 77 -10.33 4.07 19.74
CA THR A 77 -10.50 3.15 20.89
C THR A 77 -10.25 3.80 22.24
N HIS A 78 -9.66 5.00 22.29
CA HIS A 78 -9.44 5.76 23.52
C HIS A 78 -10.68 6.55 23.97
N ALA A 79 -11.68 6.70 23.11
CA ALA A 79 -12.93 7.37 23.44
C ALA A 79 -13.71 6.63 24.56
N PRO A 80 -14.25 7.35 25.56
CA PRO A 80 -15.02 6.75 26.64
C PRO A 80 -16.34 6.15 26.12
N GLY A 81 -16.76 5.01 26.67
CA GLY A 81 -18.06 4.39 26.37
C GLY A 81 -18.03 3.04 25.63
N LYS A 82 -16.86 2.52 25.25
CA LYS A 82 -16.75 1.17 24.64
C LYS A 82 -16.56 0.07 25.70
N ALA A 83 -17.24 -1.06 25.53
CA ALA A 83 -17.05 -2.25 26.36
C ALA A 83 -15.59 -2.75 26.29
N LYS A 84 -15.06 -3.28 27.41
CA LYS A 84 -13.66 -3.70 27.57
C LYS A 84 -13.18 -4.65 26.46
N LEU A 85 -14.00 -5.63 26.10
CA LEU A 85 -13.71 -6.60 25.03
C LEU A 85 -13.60 -5.90 23.66
N ASN A 86 -14.57 -5.05 23.32
CA ASN A 86 -14.59 -4.36 22.03
C ASN A 86 -13.40 -3.39 21.89
N ARG A 87 -13.00 -2.76 23.00
CA ARG A 87 -11.79 -1.92 23.04
C ARG A 87 -10.52 -2.72 22.74
N ILE A 88 -10.37 -3.90 23.33
CA ILE A 88 -9.22 -4.79 23.09
C ILE A 88 -9.19 -5.25 21.63
N LEU A 89 -10.33 -5.73 21.10
CA LEU A 89 -10.44 -6.23 19.72
C LEU A 89 -10.12 -5.15 18.68
N LEU A 90 -10.68 -3.95 18.83
CA LEU A 90 -10.41 -2.84 17.91
C LEU A 90 -8.95 -2.38 17.98
N THR A 91 -8.35 -2.38 19.17
CA THR A 91 -6.94 -2.01 19.34
C THR A 91 -6.02 -3.06 18.69
N SER A 92 -6.30 -4.36 18.86
CA SER A 92 -5.54 -5.41 18.19
C SER A 92 -5.69 -5.34 16.66
N MET A 93 -6.89 -5.01 16.17
CA MET A 93 -7.15 -4.89 14.73
C MET A 93 -6.40 -3.69 14.12
N GLY A 94 -6.45 -2.53 14.78
CA GLY A 94 -5.70 -1.35 14.33
C GLY A 94 -4.19 -1.59 14.32
N PHE A 95 -3.67 -2.24 15.35
CA PHE A 95 -2.26 -2.64 15.42
C PHE A 95 -1.87 -3.62 14.30
N LEU A 96 -2.73 -4.60 14.00
CA LEU A 96 -2.50 -5.55 12.90
C LEU A 96 -2.44 -4.83 11.54
N PHE A 97 -3.33 -3.88 11.28
CA PHE A 97 -3.33 -3.11 10.03
C PHE A 97 -2.05 -2.30 9.84
N ILE A 98 -1.51 -1.71 10.92
CA ILE A 98 -0.24 -1.00 10.88
C ILE A 98 0.91 -1.96 10.55
N LEU A 99 0.98 -3.12 11.22
CA LEU A 99 2.03 -4.11 10.97
C LEU A 99 1.99 -4.64 9.54
N VAL A 100 0.81 -5.05 9.05
CA VAL A 100 0.64 -5.59 7.70
C VAL A 100 1.02 -4.53 6.65
N SER A 101 0.56 -3.29 6.81
CA SER A 101 0.93 -2.19 5.93
C SER A 101 2.45 -1.97 5.89
N PHE A 102 3.10 -1.92 7.06
CA PHE A 102 4.53 -1.70 7.18
C PHE A 102 5.36 -2.81 6.51
N PHE A 103 5.11 -4.07 6.88
CA PHE A 103 5.85 -5.21 6.34
C PHE A 103 5.63 -5.37 4.84
N THR A 104 4.41 -5.19 4.36
CA THR A 104 4.11 -5.36 2.92
C THR A 104 4.76 -4.26 2.09
N THR A 105 4.72 -3.00 2.55
CA THR A 105 5.43 -1.89 1.90
C THR A 105 6.94 -2.10 1.91
N TRP A 106 7.49 -2.61 3.01
CA TRP A 106 8.91 -2.94 3.09
C TRP A 106 9.31 -4.03 2.09
N ILE A 107 8.48 -5.06 1.92
CA ILE A 107 8.67 -6.09 0.90
C ILE A 107 8.60 -5.48 -0.51
N PHE A 108 7.65 -4.56 -0.77
CA PHE A 108 7.55 -3.88 -2.07
C PHE A 108 8.82 -3.11 -2.42
N MET A 109 9.41 -2.40 -1.44
CA MET A 109 10.69 -1.71 -1.63
C MET A 109 11.82 -2.68 -1.98
N ARG A 110 11.87 -3.86 -1.34
CA ARG A 110 12.86 -4.91 -1.66
C ARG A 110 12.64 -5.56 -3.01
N MET A 111 11.39 -5.72 -3.46
CA MET A 111 11.08 -6.23 -4.79
C MET A 111 11.48 -5.23 -5.89
N LYS A 112 11.25 -3.93 -5.65
CA LYS A 112 11.60 -2.88 -6.61
C LYS A 112 13.11 -2.67 -6.72
N LEU A 113 13.81 -2.72 -5.58
CA LEU A 113 15.26 -2.51 -5.46
C LEU A 113 15.92 -3.73 -4.78
N PRO A 114 16.23 -4.79 -5.54
CA PRO A 114 16.97 -5.93 -5.00
C PRO A 114 18.40 -5.46 -4.67
N GLY A 115 18.73 -5.39 -3.38
CA GLY A 115 19.96 -4.77 -2.87
C GLY A 115 19.72 -3.57 -1.93
N TYR A 116 18.48 -3.11 -1.79
CA TYR A 116 18.13 -2.04 -0.87
C TYR A 116 18.35 -2.46 0.60
N LEU A 117 19.28 -1.78 1.29
CA LEU A 117 19.73 -2.08 2.65
C LEU A 117 20.24 -3.53 2.83
N GLN A 118 21.10 -4.00 1.93
CA GLN A 118 22.02 -5.08 2.27
C GLN A 118 23.12 -4.53 3.21
N PRO A 119 23.44 -5.19 4.34
CA PRO A 119 24.63 -4.86 5.11
C PRO A 119 25.92 -5.18 4.35
#